data_AF-A0AAJ0LEH7-F1
#
_entry.id   AF-A0AAJ0LEH7-F1
#
_cell.length_a   1.000
_cell.length_b   1.000
_cell.length_c   1.000
_cell.angle_alpha   90.00
_cell.angle_beta   90.00
_cell.angle_gamma   90.00
#
_symmetry.space_group_name_H-M   'P 1'
#
loop_
_entity.id
_entity.type
_entity.pdbx_description
1 polymer ?
#
loop_
_entity_poly.entity_id
_entity_poly.type
_entity_poly.pdbx_seq_one_letter_code
_entity_poly.pdbx_strand_id
1 'polypeptide(L)'
;MEKADQPRYLKKGTPFITILVPAHNEEASIQATIDHLATQMNYPTDRYEIIVVNDGSTDRTGIILNMGSACERSRLLIIAGKRRVLIVL
;
A
#
# COMPACT_ATOMS: atom_id res chain seq x y z
N MET A 1 10.50 -24.04 19.30
CA MET A 1 9.08 -23.66 19.11
C MET A 1 8.64 -24.12 17.73
N GLU A 2 7.52 -24.81 17.68
CA GLU A 2 7.16 -25.82 16.68
C GLU A 2 6.65 -25.17 15.36
N LYS A 3 7.30 -25.45 14.23
CA LYS A 3 6.90 -25.01 12.87
C LYS A 3 5.76 -25.88 12.28
N ALA A 4 4.82 -26.36 13.09
CA ALA A 4 3.89 -27.40 12.63
C ALA A 4 2.71 -26.90 11.80
N ASP A 5 2.36 -25.61 11.82
CA ASP A 5 1.10 -25.16 11.20
C ASP A 5 1.19 -23.87 10.36
N GLN A 6 2.35 -23.60 9.75
CA GLN A 6 2.48 -22.44 8.87
C GLN A 6 1.84 -22.69 7.49
N PRO A 7 1.07 -21.73 6.95
CA PRO A 7 0.51 -21.79 5.61
C PRO A 7 1.58 -22.13 4.56
N ARG A 8 1.22 -22.92 3.54
CA ARG A 8 2.15 -23.39 2.49
C ARG A 8 2.98 -22.28 1.84
N TYR A 9 2.44 -21.07 1.70
CA TYR A 9 3.12 -19.94 1.08
C TYR A 9 4.25 -19.35 1.96
N LEU A 10 4.23 -19.57 3.28
CA LEU A 10 5.30 -19.16 4.20
C LEU A 10 6.44 -20.18 4.29
N LYS A 11 6.23 -21.42 3.81
CA LYS A 11 7.26 -22.48 3.84
C LYS A 11 8.48 -22.16 2.97
N LYS A 12 8.35 -21.24 2.01
CA LYS A 12 9.43 -20.82 1.08
C LYS A 12 10.15 -19.54 1.53
N GLY A 13 9.92 -19.07 2.76
CA GLY A 13 10.43 -17.80 3.27
C GLY A 13 9.39 -16.69 3.16
N THR A 14 9.83 -15.44 3.22
CA THR A 14 8.97 -14.26 3.23
C THR A 14 8.51 -13.92 1.80
N PRO A 15 7.22 -14.11 1.44
CA PRO A 15 6.76 -13.89 0.06
C PRO A 15 6.88 -12.42 -0.37
N PHE A 16 6.83 -12.14 -1.67
CA PHE A 16 6.57 -10.76 -2.10
C PHE A 16 5.06 -10.48 -1.93
N ILE A 17 4.69 -9.34 -1.34
CA ILE A 17 3.29 -8.95 -1.14
C ILE A 17 3.00 -7.56 -1.67
N THR A 18 1.78 -7.36 -2.15
CA THR A 18 1.26 -6.04 -2.53
C THR A 18 0.24 -5.61 -1.48
N ILE A 19 0.46 -4.45 -0.85
CA ILE A 19 -0.45 -3.87 0.14
C ILE A 19 -1.34 -2.87 -0.59
N LEU A 20 -2.62 -3.20 -0.72
CA LEU A 20 -3.61 -2.31 -1.32
C LEU A 20 -4.29 -1.47 -0.23
N VAL A 21 -4.24 -0.15 -0.34
CA VAL A 21 -4.86 0.79 0.60
C VAL A 21 -5.94 1.59 -0.12
N PRO A 22 -7.24 1.29 0.08
CA PRO A 22 -8.30 2.16 -0.40
C PRO A 22 -8.34 3.45 0.43
N ALA A 23 -8.46 4.59 -0.23
CA ALA A 23 -8.56 5.89 0.40
C ALA A 23 -9.73 6.68 -0.23
N HIS A 24 -10.71 7.04 0.60
CA HIS A 24 -11.81 7.93 0.22
C HIS A 24 -12.08 8.91 1.35
N ASN A 25 -11.76 10.18 1.14
CA ASN A 25 -11.87 11.25 2.13
C ASN A 25 -11.12 10.95 3.46
N GLU A 26 -9.88 10.48 3.34
CA GLU A 26 -9.00 10.07 4.44
C GLU A 26 -7.91 11.12 4.74
N GLU A 27 -8.13 12.42 4.46
CA GLU A 27 -7.08 13.44 4.59
C GLU A 27 -6.46 13.53 6.00
N ALA A 28 -7.21 13.13 7.04
CA ALA A 28 -6.73 13.16 8.42
C ALA A 28 -5.81 11.98 8.79
N SER A 29 -5.94 10.84 8.10
CA SER A 29 -5.33 9.56 8.51
C SER A 29 -4.29 9.05 7.50
N ILE A 30 -4.49 9.35 6.20
CA ILE A 30 -3.81 8.68 5.10
C ILE A 30 -2.28 8.83 5.15
N GLN A 31 -1.79 10.01 5.57
CA GLN A 31 -0.36 10.27 5.70
C GLN A 31 0.27 9.36 6.75
N ALA A 32 -0.34 9.30 7.94
CA ALA A 32 0.15 8.47 9.04
C ALA A 32 0.12 6.98 8.67
N THR A 33 -0.90 6.53 7.95
CA THR A 33 -0.99 5.14 7.44
C THR A 33 0.16 4.82 6.50
N ILE A 34 0.45 5.69 5.53
CA ILE A 34 1.55 5.48 4.59
C ILE A 34 2.90 5.49 5.29
N ASP A 35 3.12 6.45 6.19
CA ASP A 35 4.37 6.56 6.95
C ASP A 35 4.60 5.31 7.82
N HIS A 36 3.54 4.81 8.45
CA HIS A 36 3.60 3.57 9.22
C HIS A 36 3.95 2.36 8.33
N LEU A 37 3.26 2.22 7.19
CA LEU A 37 3.51 1.12 6.25
C LEU A 37 4.93 1.18 5.66
N ALA A 38 5.48 2.38 5.43
CA ALA A 38 6.80 2.56 4.85
C ALA A 38 7.94 2.39 5.87
N THR A 39 7.72 2.71 7.14
CA THR A 39 8.82 2.83 8.14
C THR A 39 8.73 1.86 9.31
N GLN A 40 7.54 1.39 9.68
CA GLN A 40 7.31 0.61 10.90
C GLN A 40 6.97 -0.86 10.64
N MET A 41 6.90 -1.29 9.38
CA MET A 41 6.57 -2.66 9.02
C MET A 41 7.70 -3.62 9.40
N ASN A 42 7.38 -4.67 10.16
CA ASN A 42 8.26 -5.82 10.40
C ASN A 42 8.23 -6.78 9.19
N TYR A 43 8.57 -6.25 8.01
CA TYR A 43 8.63 -6.98 6.75
C TYR A 43 9.83 -6.48 5.93
N PRO A 44 10.58 -7.35 5.23
CA PRO A 44 11.71 -6.91 4.41
C PRO A 44 11.29 -5.86 3.38
N THR A 45 12.01 -4.76 3.32
CA THR A 45 11.68 -3.58 2.48
C THR A 45 11.79 -3.84 0.99
N ASP A 46 12.44 -4.93 0.59
CA ASP A 46 12.56 -5.43 -0.78
C ASP A 46 11.45 -6.45 -1.14
N ARG A 47 10.57 -6.80 -0.18
CA ARG A 47 9.54 -7.84 -0.33
C ARG A 47 8.11 -7.32 -0.31
N TYR A 48 7.90 -6.01 -0.32
CA TYR A 48 6.56 -5.47 -0.46
C TYR A 48 6.51 -4.21 -1.30
N GLU A 49 5.33 -3.94 -1.84
CA GLU A 49 4.97 -2.66 -2.42
C GLU A 49 3.65 -2.17 -1.81
N ILE A 50 3.45 -0.85 -1.81
CA ILE A 50 2.22 -0.22 -1.34
C ILE A 50 1.56 0.47 -2.52
N ILE A 51 0.29 0.12 -2.77
CA ILE A 51 -0.54 0.70 -3.80
C ILE A 51 -1.74 1.37 -3.12
N VAL A 52 -1.80 2.69 -3.18
CA VAL A 52 -2.90 3.47 -2.59
C VAL A 52 -3.88 3.88 -3.67
N VAL A 53 -5.13 3.46 -3.51
CA VAL A 53 -6.22 3.70 -4.46
C VAL A 53 -7.13 4.81 -3.93
N ASN A 54 -7.04 6.00 -4.53
CA ASN A 54 -7.94 7.11 -4.22
C ASN A 54 -9.23 7.02 -5.04
N ASP A 55 -10.32 6.55 -4.41
CA ASP A 55 -11.62 6.34 -5.06
C ASP A 55 -12.46 7.63 -5.11
N GLY A 56 -11.96 8.64 -5.84
CA GLY A 56 -12.72 9.87 -6.07
C GLY A 56 -12.95 10.74 -4.82
N SER A 57 -11.96 10.83 -3.93
CA SER A 57 -12.03 11.74 -2.78
C SER A 57 -12.31 13.17 -3.21
N THR A 58 -13.13 13.87 -2.44
CA THR A 58 -13.49 15.28 -2.62
C THR A 58 -12.68 16.22 -1.74
N ASP A 59 -11.93 15.67 -0.78
CA ASP A 59 -11.06 16.38 0.15
C ASP A 59 -9.59 16.42 -0.33
N ARG A 60 -8.65 16.73 0.56
CA ARG A 60 -7.22 16.81 0.22
C ARG A 60 -6.51 15.46 0.22
N THR A 61 -7.19 14.32 0.35
CA THR A 61 -6.58 12.97 0.33
C THR A 61 -5.66 12.81 -0.87
N GLY A 62 -6.13 13.13 -2.08
CA GLY A 62 -5.31 13.02 -3.30
C GLY A 62 -4.08 13.93 -3.31
N ILE A 63 -4.18 15.12 -2.70
CA ILE A 63 -3.08 16.08 -2.60
C ILE A 63 -2.01 15.55 -1.63
N ILE A 64 -2.43 15.07 -0.47
CA ILE A 64 -1.55 14.50 0.56
C ILE A 64 -0.80 13.29 -0.02
N LEU A 65 -1.51 12.41 -0.73
CA LEU A 65 -0.92 11.27 -1.41
C LEU A 65 0.17 11.69 -2.41
N ASN A 66 -0.09 12.72 -3.22
CA ASN A 66 0.86 13.21 -4.21
C ASN A 66 2.12 13.86 -3.58
N MET A 67 1.97 14.49 -2.40
CA MET A 67 3.10 15.03 -1.64
C MET A 67 3.94 13.92 -0.99
N GLY A 68 3.28 12.89 -0.43
CA GLY A 68 3.93 11.75 0.21
C GLY A 68 4.60 10.76 -0.76
N SER A 69 4.18 10.72 -2.03
CA SER A 69 4.77 9.87 -3.07
C SER A 69 6.20 10.23 -3.50
N ALA A 70 6.84 11.22 -2.87
CA ALA A 70 8.26 11.46 -3.01
C ALA A 70 9.14 10.32 -2.43
N CYS A 71 8.55 9.37 -1.68
CA CYS A 71 9.24 8.16 -1.26
C CYS A 71 9.34 7.17 -2.44
N GLU A 72 10.56 6.91 -2.95
CA GLU A 72 10.82 6.01 -4.10
C GLU A 72 10.20 4.58 -4.00
N ARG A 73 9.72 4.17 -2.82
CA ARG A 73 9.24 2.82 -2.53
C ARG A 73 7.73 2.65 -2.58
N SER A 74 6.95 3.72 -2.46
CA SER A 74 5.50 3.67 -2.61
C SER A 74 5.14 3.92 -4.08
N ARG A 75 4.72 2.87 -4.79
CA ARG A 75 4.13 3.02 -6.12
C ARG A 75 2.69 3.52 -5.95
N LEU A 76 2.55 4.84 -5.89
CA LEU A 76 1.25 5.48 -5.81
C LEU A 76 0.48 5.28 -7.13
N LEU A 77 -0.58 4.47 -7.10
CA LEU A 77 -1.50 4.30 -8.22
C LEU A 77 -2.84 4.95 -7.91
N ILE A 78 -2.98 6.22 -8.29
CA ILE A 78 -4.24 6.96 -8.10
C ILE A 78 -5.27 6.46 -9.12
N ILE A 79 -6.23 5.65 -8.67
CA ILE A 79 -7.38 5.21 -9.48
C ILE A 79 -8.59 6.10 -9.17
N ALA A 80 -8.62 7.31 -9.75
CA ALA A 80 -9.81 8.16 -9.68
C ALA A 80 -10.85 7.71 -10.72
N GLY A 81 -12.08 7.45 -10.26
CA GLY A 81 -13.17 6.88 -11.06
C GLY A 81 -13.40 7.53 -12.43
N LYS A 82 -13.16 6.73 -13.48
CA LYS A 82 -13.82 6.66 -14.82
C LYS A 82 -12.99 5.90 -15.85
N ARG A 83 -11.73 5.54 -15.54
CA ARG A 83 -10.90 4.72 -16.42
C ARG A 83 -10.65 3.37 -15.74
N ARG A 84 -10.99 2.29 -16.47
CA ARG A 84 -10.63 0.92 -16.11
C ARG A 84 -9.13 0.87 -15.88
N VAL A 85 -8.71 0.71 -14.64
CA VAL A 85 -7.30 0.48 -14.33
C VAL A 85 -7.07 -1.02 -14.39
N LEU A 86 -6.28 -1.42 -15.38
CA LEU A 86 -5.76 -2.76 -15.48
C LEU A 86 -4.62 -2.87 -14.46
N ILE A 87 -4.89 -3.51 -13.33
CA ILE A 87 -3.82 -3.97 -12.44
C ILE A 87 -3.12 -5.08 -13.21
N VAL A 88 -1.94 -4.79 -13.77
CA VAL A 88 -1.08 -5.81 -14.36
C VAL A 88 -0.34 -6.45 -13.20
N LEU A 89 -0.87 -7.58 -12.71
CA LEU A 89 -0.19 -8.48 -11.78
C LEU A 89 0.93 -9.24 -12.48
#